data_AF-A0A2V8T6H2-F1
#
_entry.id   AF-A0A2V8T6H2-F1
#
_cell.length_a   1.000
_cell.length_b   1.000
_cell.length_c   1.000
_cell.angle_alpha   90.00
_cell.angle_beta   90.00
_cell.angle_gamma   90.00
#
_symmetry.space_group_name_H-M   'P 1'
#
loop_
_entity.id
_entity.type
_entity.pdbx_description
1 polymer ?
#
loop_
_entity_poly.entity_id
_entity_poly.type
_entity_poly.pdbx_seq_one_letter_code
_entity_poly.pdbx_strand_id
1 'polypeptide(L)'
;METVVEVVAPPRTNYLNATYGVKSWLLTTDHKRIALLYLASITFFFFLGGLFAVLIRLELLTPQGDLVQAETYNRLFTMHGVVMVFFFLIPSIPAVLGNFLVPLMIGAKDLAFPRLNLLSWYIYIIGASFTVLAIITGGVDTGWTFYTPYSSTYSNGNVILTGIGVFITGFSSILTGLNFIVTIHTMRAPGLTWFRLPLFIWSHYATSLIMILGTPVIAVTMLLLALERLVHIGIFDPALGGDPVLFQHLFWFYSHPAVYIMVLPAMGVISELIANMARKNIFGYKFVAMASMAIAVFGFLVWGHHLFVSTQSVYAGMVFSVLSYAVAIPSAVKVFNWTATLYKGSISYNTPLLYALGFIGFFIIGGMTGLFLAALGIDVHVHDTYFVVAHFHYIMVGGAIMGYMGGLHYWWPKITGRMYPEAWARFAALVIFV
;
A
#
# COMPACT_ATOMS: atom_id res chain seq x y z
N MET A 1 10.66 -7.82 -61.65
CA MET A 1 10.85 -8.11 -60.21
C MET A 1 10.49 -6.82 -59.48
N GLU A 2 9.22 -6.64 -59.15
CA GLU A 2 8.77 -5.43 -58.43
C GLU A 2 9.15 -5.57 -56.95
N THR A 3 10.07 -4.71 -56.51
CA THR A 3 10.37 -4.51 -55.10
C THR A 3 9.16 -3.90 -54.42
N VAL A 4 8.41 -4.73 -53.68
CA VAL A 4 7.40 -4.26 -52.74
C VAL A 4 8.14 -3.54 -51.62
N VAL A 5 8.14 -2.21 -51.68
CA VAL A 5 8.58 -1.36 -50.58
C VAL A 5 7.54 -1.54 -49.48
N GLU A 6 7.90 -2.27 -48.43
CA GLU A 6 7.05 -2.42 -47.24
C GLU A 6 6.90 -1.05 -46.59
N VAL A 7 5.77 -0.39 -46.86
CA VAL A 7 5.44 0.91 -46.26
C VAL A 7 5.13 0.63 -44.79
N VAL A 8 6.14 0.78 -43.93
CA VAL A 8 5.98 0.71 -42.48
C VAL A 8 5.00 1.83 -42.08
N ALA A 9 3.78 1.43 -41.72
CA ALA A 9 2.76 2.38 -41.27
C ALA A 9 3.32 3.22 -40.12
N PRO A 10 3.08 4.54 -40.10
CA PRO A 10 3.56 5.39 -39.01
C PRO A 10 3.03 4.86 -37.68
N PRO A 11 3.83 4.87 -36.61
CA PRO A 11 3.43 4.33 -35.32
C PRO A 11 2.15 5.03 -34.85
N ARG A 12 1.12 4.25 -34.52
CA ARG A 12 -0.16 4.79 -34.03
C ARG A 12 0.09 5.73 -32.86
N THR A 13 -0.49 6.92 -32.95
CA THR A 13 -0.50 7.89 -31.85
C THR A 13 -1.23 7.32 -30.65
N ASN A 14 -0.58 7.32 -29.49
CA ASN A 14 -1.05 6.79 -28.23
C ASN A 14 -0.54 7.70 -27.08
N TYR A 15 -0.93 7.39 -25.85
CA TYR A 15 -0.58 8.22 -24.70
C TYR A 15 0.94 8.34 -24.47
N LEU A 16 1.81 7.44 -24.96
CA LEU A 16 3.27 7.58 -24.84
C LEU A 16 3.87 8.57 -25.85
N ASN A 17 3.33 8.65 -27.07
CA ASN A 17 3.93 9.40 -28.19
C ASN A 17 3.05 10.56 -28.72
N ALA A 18 1.90 10.83 -28.10
CA ALA A 18 0.97 11.88 -28.55
C ALA A 18 1.59 13.28 -28.58
N THR A 19 2.40 13.60 -27.56
CA THR A 19 3.19 14.83 -27.50
C THR A 19 4.45 14.54 -26.68
N TYR A 20 5.56 15.19 -27.06
CA TYR A 20 6.87 15.03 -26.43
C TYR A 20 7.23 16.24 -25.55
N GLY A 21 8.19 16.06 -24.65
CA GLY A 21 8.74 17.11 -23.78
C GLY A 21 8.17 17.12 -22.36
N VAL A 22 8.90 17.78 -21.45
CA VAL A 22 8.60 17.78 -20.01
C VAL A 22 7.23 18.41 -19.71
N LYS A 23 6.90 19.53 -20.35
CA LYS A 23 5.60 20.21 -20.18
C LYS A 23 4.41 19.30 -20.52
N SER A 24 4.57 18.42 -21.50
CA SER A 24 3.54 17.48 -21.94
C SER A 24 3.22 16.41 -20.88
N TRP A 25 4.23 16.01 -20.09
CA TRP A 25 4.05 15.09 -18.97
C TRP A 25 3.56 15.81 -17.71
N LEU A 26 4.17 16.94 -17.35
CA LEU A 26 3.84 17.68 -16.13
C LEU A 26 2.46 18.34 -16.16
N LEU A 27 1.88 18.61 -17.33
CA LEU A 27 0.55 19.20 -17.47
C LEU A 27 -0.49 18.21 -18.02
N THR A 28 -0.19 16.91 -18.00
CA THR A 28 -1.09 15.90 -18.56
C THR A 28 -2.32 15.66 -17.69
N THR A 29 -3.48 15.45 -18.32
CA THR A 29 -4.69 14.96 -17.63
C THR A 29 -4.97 13.49 -17.89
N ASP A 30 -4.18 12.81 -18.74
CA ASP A 30 -4.42 11.40 -19.07
C ASP A 30 -4.06 10.51 -17.88
N HIS A 31 -5.04 9.78 -17.33
CA HIS A 31 -4.83 8.84 -16.22
C HIS A 31 -3.68 7.83 -16.44
N LYS A 32 -3.40 7.44 -17.69
CA LYS A 32 -2.31 6.51 -18.04
C LYS A 32 -0.95 7.17 -17.87
N ARG A 33 -0.81 8.45 -18.25
CA ARG A 33 0.43 9.20 -18.05
C ARG A 33 0.65 9.52 -16.57
N ILE A 34 -0.40 9.90 -15.85
CA ILE A 34 -0.35 10.15 -14.40
C ILE A 34 0.05 8.88 -13.65
N ALA A 35 -0.47 7.71 -14.03
CA ALA A 35 -0.04 6.42 -13.49
C ALA A 35 1.46 6.16 -13.69
N LEU A 36 2.03 6.55 -14.84
CA LEU A 36 3.46 6.43 -15.11
C LEU A 36 4.30 7.43 -14.32
N LEU A 37 3.79 8.64 -14.08
CA LEU A 37 4.41 9.59 -13.15
C LEU A 37 4.49 8.99 -11.74
N TYR A 38 3.40 8.38 -11.25
CA TYR A 38 3.41 7.65 -9.99
C TYR A 38 4.38 6.47 -10.01
N LEU A 39 4.40 5.66 -11.09
CA LEU A 39 5.32 4.54 -11.21
C LEU A 39 6.78 4.98 -11.06
N ALA A 40 7.16 6.08 -11.71
CA ALA A 40 8.52 6.62 -11.59
C ALA A 40 8.83 7.07 -10.16
N SER A 41 7.94 7.86 -9.54
CA SER A 41 8.13 8.35 -8.17
C SER A 41 8.21 7.22 -7.15
N ILE A 42 7.29 6.25 -7.23
CA ILE A 42 7.20 5.11 -6.31
C ILE A 42 8.40 4.18 -6.46
N THR A 43 8.91 4.00 -7.70
CA THR A 43 10.13 3.23 -7.94
C THR A 43 11.35 3.87 -7.26
N PHE A 44 11.47 5.20 -7.28
CA PHE A 44 12.52 5.89 -6.54
C PHE A 44 12.43 5.61 -5.03
N PHE A 45 11.24 5.74 -4.43
CA PHE A 45 11.05 5.47 -3.01
C PHE A 45 11.23 4.00 -2.63
N PHE A 46 10.87 3.07 -3.52
CA PHE A 46 11.14 1.64 -3.34
C PHE A 46 12.64 1.39 -3.19
N PHE A 47 13.47 1.93 -4.08
CA PHE A 47 14.92 1.78 -3.99
C PHE A 47 15.52 2.50 -2.77
N LEU A 48 15.01 3.69 -2.43
CA LEU A 48 15.45 4.43 -1.25
C LEU A 48 15.14 3.65 0.05
N GLY A 49 13.92 3.14 0.20
CA GLY A 49 13.52 2.32 1.34
C GLY A 49 14.27 0.99 1.40
N GLY A 50 14.50 0.37 0.24
CA GLY A 50 15.31 -0.85 0.10
C GLY A 50 16.78 -0.63 0.50
N LEU A 51 17.36 0.52 0.14
CA LEU A 51 18.72 0.89 0.56
C LEU A 51 18.82 0.96 2.09
N PHE A 52 17.87 1.61 2.75
CA PHE A 52 17.82 1.63 4.21
C PHE A 52 17.68 0.22 4.80
N ALA A 53 16.84 -0.63 4.22
CA ALA A 53 16.69 -2.03 4.65
C ALA A 53 18.01 -2.81 4.56
N VAL A 54 18.76 -2.66 3.46
CA VAL A 54 20.07 -3.30 3.28
C VAL A 54 21.04 -2.82 4.35
N LEU A 55 21.14 -1.52 4.60
CA LEU A 55 22.04 -0.97 5.63
C LEU A 55 21.70 -1.47 7.03
N ILE A 56 20.41 -1.52 7.38
CA ILE A 56 19.93 -2.09 8.65
C ILE A 56 20.37 -3.55 8.76
N ARG A 57 20.20 -4.35 7.69
CA ARG A 57 20.55 -5.78 7.72
C ARG A 57 22.04 -6.03 7.74
N LEU A 58 22.84 -5.19 7.09
CA LEU A 58 24.30 -5.23 7.18
C LEU A 58 24.79 -4.96 8.60
N GLU A 59 24.25 -3.94 9.27
CA GLU A 59 24.55 -3.63 10.68
C GLU A 59 24.22 -4.81 11.61
N LEU A 60 23.12 -5.52 11.34
CA LEU A 60 22.67 -6.65 12.16
C LEU A 60 23.33 -7.99 11.81
N LEU A 61 24.35 -8.02 10.94
CA LEU A 61 25.08 -9.26 10.63
C LEU A 61 25.90 -9.77 11.81
N THR A 62 26.34 -8.87 12.70
CA THR A 62 27.12 -9.20 13.90
C THR A 62 26.38 -8.79 15.17
N PRO A 63 26.57 -9.50 16.31
CA PRO A 63 25.85 -9.16 17.54
C PRO A 63 26.20 -7.80 18.15
N GLN A 64 27.42 -7.29 17.95
CA GLN A 64 27.87 -6.03 18.56
C GLN A 64 27.53 -4.79 17.73
N GLY A 65 27.19 -4.95 16.44
CA GLY A 65 26.99 -3.84 15.51
C GLY A 65 28.31 -3.12 15.17
N ASP A 66 28.68 -3.09 13.89
CA ASP A 66 30.00 -2.61 13.46
C ASP A 66 29.99 -1.70 12.22
N LEU A 67 28.82 -1.35 11.68
CA LEU A 67 28.66 -0.47 10.53
C LEU A 67 28.26 0.96 10.92
N VAL A 68 27.30 1.13 11.83
CA VAL A 68 26.75 2.45 12.21
C VAL A 68 26.54 2.59 13.73
N GLN A 69 26.54 3.83 14.22
CA GLN A 69 26.18 4.11 15.61
C GLN A 69 24.67 3.93 15.85
N ALA A 70 24.28 3.66 17.10
CA ALA A 70 22.88 3.41 17.50
C ALA A 70 21.88 4.49 17.05
N GLU A 71 22.25 5.77 17.14
CA GLU A 71 21.39 6.87 16.66
C GLU A 71 21.17 6.81 15.13
N THR A 72 22.24 6.48 14.39
CA THR A 72 22.14 6.33 12.93
C THR A 72 21.30 5.11 12.57
N TYR A 73 21.42 4.00 13.32
CA TYR A 73 20.54 2.85 13.16
C TYR A 73 19.06 3.22 13.35
N ASN A 74 18.72 3.94 14.42
CA ASN A 74 17.34 4.38 14.67
C ASN A 74 16.81 5.27 13.54
N ARG A 75 17.66 6.14 12.99
CA ARG A 75 17.32 6.97 11.82
C ARG A 75 17.07 6.14 10.57
N LEU A 76 17.96 5.19 10.25
CA LEU A 76 17.77 4.27 9.12
C LEU A 76 16.49 3.45 9.26
N PHE A 77 16.24 2.89 10.44
CA PHE A 77 15.05 2.11 10.75
C PHE A 77 13.76 2.93 10.58
N THR A 78 13.74 4.13 11.15
CA THR A 78 12.61 5.05 11.05
C THR A 78 12.34 5.44 9.60
N MET A 79 13.37 5.87 8.87
CA MET A 79 13.23 6.30 7.49
C MET A 79 12.86 5.16 6.55
N HIS A 80 13.36 3.93 6.77
CA HIS A 80 12.91 2.74 6.06
C HIS A 80 11.38 2.58 6.20
N GLY A 81 10.87 2.56 7.43
CA GLY A 81 9.44 2.38 7.69
C GLY A 81 8.60 3.50 7.07
N VAL A 82 8.99 4.76 7.27
CA VAL A 82 8.27 5.93 6.72
C VAL A 82 8.24 5.89 5.19
N VAL A 83 9.39 5.67 4.55
CA VAL A 83 9.50 5.63 3.08
C VAL A 83 8.69 4.46 2.51
N MET A 84 8.83 3.26 3.07
CA MET A 84 8.14 2.09 2.56
C MET A 84 6.64 2.15 2.75
N VAL A 85 6.13 2.66 3.88
CA VAL A 85 4.69 2.72 4.16
C VAL A 85 4.02 3.84 3.35
N PHE A 86 4.48 5.08 3.52
CA PHE A 86 3.77 6.25 3.01
C PHE A 86 4.08 6.56 1.54
N PHE A 87 5.27 6.19 1.06
CA PHE A 87 5.76 6.56 -0.26
C PHE A 87 5.97 5.37 -1.21
N PHE A 88 5.80 4.15 -0.73
CA PHE A 88 5.79 2.96 -1.59
C PHE A 88 4.48 2.18 -1.47
N LEU A 89 4.21 1.53 -0.33
CA LEU A 89 3.11 0.56 -0.17
C LEU A 89 1.74 1.18 -0.39
N ILE A 90 1.40 2.25 0.32
CA ILE A 90 0.08 2.93 0.19
C ILE A 90 -0.21 3.37 -1.25
N PRO A 91 0.69 4.09 -1.95
CA PRO A 91 0.41 4.55 -3.30
C PRO A 91 0.65 3.48 -4.38
N SER A 92 1.44 2.43 -4.14
CA SER A 92 1.92 1.46 -5.15
C SER A 92 0.84 0.99 -6.14
N ILE A 93 -0.10 0.18 -5.70
CA ILE A 93 -1.14 -0.39 -6.57
C ILE A 93 -2.24 0.63 -6.85
N PRO A 94 -2.82 1.35 -5.87
CA PRO A 94 -3.89 2.32 -6.16
C PRO A 94 -3.47 3.41 -7.14
N ALA A 95 -2.30 4.02 -6.94
CA ALA A 95 -1.88 5.17 -7.73
C ALA A 95 -1.22 4.79 -9.06
N VAL A 96 -0.62 3.59 -9.19
CA VAL A 96 -0.08 3.11 -10.48
C VAL A 96 -1.11 2.29 -11.23
N LEU A 97 -1.46 1.11 -10.72
CA LEU A 97 -2.32 0.17 -11.41
C LEU A 97 -3.78 0.65 -11.38
N GLY A 98 -4.26 1.19 -10.26
CA GLY A 98 -5.62 1.72 -10.13
C GLY A 98 -5.87 2.87 -11.11
N ASN A 99 -5.00 3.89 -11.12
CA ASN A 99 -5.10 5.00 -12.08
C ASN A 99 -5.11 4.51 -13.52
N PHE A 100 -4.24 3.56 -13.86
CA PHE A 100 -4.13 3.06 -15.22
C PHE A 100 -5.35 2.21 -15.62
N LEU A 101 -5.81 1.31 -14.75
CA LEU A 101 -6.73 0.23 -15.11
C LEU A 101 -8.19 0.49 -14.76
N VAL A 102 -8.49 1.27 -13.70
CA VAL A 102 -9.88 1.50 -13.27
C VAL A 102 -10.74 2.04 -14.42
N PRO A 103 -10.36 3.12 -15.13
CA PRO A 103 -11.15 3.60 -16.27
C PRO A 103 -11.29 2.55 -17.38
N LEU A 104 -10.21 1.83 -17.70
CA LEU A 104 -10.20 0.84 -18.76
C LEU A 104 -11.15 -0.34 -18.46
N MET A 105 -11.13 -0.82 -17.23
CA MET A 105 -11.93 -1.96 -16.79
C MET A 105 -13.42 -1.65 -16.65
N ILE A 106 -13.80 -0.39 -16.45
CA ILE A 106 -15.21 0.03 -16.42
C ILE A 106 -15.72 0.61 -17.74
N GLY A 107 -14.86 0.69 -18.77
CA GLY A 107 -15.19 1.25 -20.07
C GLY A 107 -15.32 2.78 -20.10
N ALA A 108 -14.66 3.48 -19.17
CA ALA A 108 -14.59 4.94 -19.14
C ALA A 108 -13.39 5.46 -19.95
N LYS A 109 -13.51 6.70 -20.46
CA LYS A 109 -12.42 7.37 -21.20
C LYS A 109 -11.28 7.83 -20.29
N ASP A 110 -11.62 8.23 -19.08
CA ASP A 110 -10.72 8.78 -18.07
C ASP A 110 -11.39 8.66 -16.68
N LEU A 111 -10.72 9.16 -15.64
CA LEU A 111 -11.32 9.35 -14.30
C LEU A 111 -12.28 10.54 -14.28
N ALA A 112 -13.15 10.59 -13.26
CA ALA A 112 -14.16 11.63 -13.07
C ALA A 112 -13.57 13.03 -12.93
N PHE A 113 -12.42 13.15 -12.27
CA PHE A 113 -11.72 14.41 -12.07
C PHE A 113 -10.26 14.34 -12.57
N PRO A 114 -10.01 14.48 -13.88
CA PRO A 114 -8.65 14.32 -14.44
C PRO A 114 -7.63 15.34 -13.91
N ARG A 115 -8.04 16.59 -13.70
CA ARG A 115 -7.15 17.63 -13.13
C ARG A 115 -6.85 17.39 -11.65
N LEU A 116 -7.85 16.91 -10.90
CA LEU A 116 -7.68 16.52 -9.50
C LEU A 116 -6.72 15.33 -9.38
N ASN A 117 -6.76 14.43 -10.37
CA ASN A 117 -5.83 13.31 -10.44
C ASN A 117 -4.37 13.79 -10.59
N LEU A 118 -4.12 14.72 -11.51
CA LEU A 118 -2.78 15.31 -11.65
C LEU A 118 -2.37 16.06 -10.37
N LEU A 119 -3.29 16.82 -9.77
CA LEU A 119 -3.05 17.51 -8.51
C LEU A 119 -2.64 16.53 -7.40
N SER A 120 -3.28 15.35 -7.31
CA SER A 120 -2.89 14.33 -6.33
C SER A 120 -1.41 13.95 -6.44
N TRP A 121 -0.91 13.74 -7.66
CA TRP A 121 0.50 13.42 -7.88
C TRP A 121 1.42 14.57 -7.44
N TYR A 122 1.05 15.82 -7.69
CA TYR A 122 1.83 16.97 -7.20
C TYR A 122 1.85 17.06 -5.68
N ILE A 123 0.69 16.86 -5.03
CA ILE A 123 0.60 16.83 -3.56
C ILE A 123 1.49 15.73 -3.00
N TYR A 124 1.46 14.54 -3.61
CA TYR A 124 2.33 13.43 -3.27
C TYR A 124 3.81 13.81 -3.37
N ILE A 125 4.25 14.41 -4.49
CA ILE A 125 5.64 14.86 -4.66
C ILE A 125 6.03 15.94 -3.65
N ILE A 126 5.14 16.89 -3.36
CA ILE A 126 5.40 17.95 -2.37
C ILE A 126 5.60 17.31 -0.99
N GLY A 127 4.69 16.45 -0.53
CA GLY A 127 4.82 15.77 0.76
C GLY A 127 6.09 14.91 0.82
N ALA A 128 6.41 14.20 -0.26
CA ALA A 128 7.63 13.41 -0.34
C ALA A 128 8.91 14.25 -0.30
N SER A 129 8.87 15.47 -0.87
CA SER A 129 10.00 16.40 -0.83
C SER A 129 10.31 16.86 0.60
N PHE A 130 9.29 17.07 1.44
CA PHE A 130 9.47 17.37 2.87
C PHE A 130 10.14 16.20 3.61
N THR A 131 9.70 14.95 3.37
CA THR A 131 10.32 13.77 3.95
C THR A 131 11.76 13.58 3.46
N VAL A 132 12.03 13.79 2.17
CA VAL A 132 13.40 13.72 1.63
C VAL A 132 14.29 14.81 2.22
N LEU A 133 13.77 16.03 2.37
CA LEU A 133 14.50 17.09 3.06
C LEU A 133 14.83 16.66 4.49
N ALA A 134 13.87 16.08 5.22
CA ALA A 134 14.09 15.56 6.56
C ALA A 134 15.20 14.51 6.61
N ILE A 135 15.27 13.59 5.63
CA ILE A 135 16.37 12.61 5.50
C ILE A 135 17.71 13.33 5.35
N ILE A 136 17.80 14.29 4.43
CA ILE A 136 19.05 14.98 4.09
C ILE A 136 19.52 15.88 5.25
N THR A 137 18.60 16.47 6.02
CA THR A 137 18.91 17.37 7.14
C THR A 137 19.06 16.65 8.49
N GLY A 138 19.15 15.31 8.51
CA GLY A 138 19.49 14.54 9.70
C GLY A 138 18.56 13.39 10.07
N GLY A 139 17.41 13.23 9.41
CA GLY A 139 16.45 12.15 9.63
C GLY A 139 15.61 12.29 10.89
N VAL A 140 14.90 11.22 11.23
CA VAL A 140 14.05 11.07 12.42
C VAL A 140 14.35 9.71 13.05
N ASP A 141 14.31 9.61 14.38
CA ASP A 141 14.71 8.44 15.16
C ASP A 141 13.56 7.83 15.99
N THR A 142 12.32 8.23 15.73
CA THR A 142 11.13 7.91 16.54
C THR A 142 10.43 6.61 16.15
N GLY A 143 10.97 5.86 15.20
CA GLY A 143 10.21 4.86 14.45
C GLY A 143 9.15 5.52 13.54
N TRP A 144 8.60 4.73 12.61
CA TRP A 144 7.56 5.21 11.68
C TRP A 144 6.21 5.50 12.38
N THR A 145 6.08 5.12 13.65
CA THR A 145 4.87 5.28 14.46
C THR A 145 4.82 6.60 15.22
N PHE A 146 5.95 7.32 15.35
CA PHE A 146 6.01 8.64 15.99
C PHE A 146 5.38 8.70 17.40
N TYR A 147 5.55 7.67 18.22
CA TYR A 147 4.92 7.64 19.55
C TYR A 147 5.33 8.82 20.45
N THR A 148 4.35 9.44 21.07
CA THR A 148 4.56 10.37 22.19
C THR A 148 4.80 9.58 23.48
N PRO A 149 5.55 10.14 24.45
CA PRO A 149 6.17 11.47 24.47
C PRO A 149 7.50 11.57 23.70
N TYR A 150 8.02 10.48 23.14
CA TYR A 150 9.33 10.50 22.49
C TYR A 150 9.37 11.45 21.28
N SER A 151 8.38 11.39 20.39
CA SER A 151 8.30 12.25 19.21
C SER A 151 7.95 13.71 19.52
N SER A 152 7.21 13.98 20.59
CA SER A 152 6.84 15.35 20.97
C SER A 152 7.95 16.04 21.77
N THR A 153 8.49 15.38 22.79
CA THR A 153 9.35 16.03 23.80
C THR A 153 10.83 15.67 23.68
N TYR A 154 11.16 14.41 23.39
CA TYR A 154 12.53 13.89 23.60
C TYR A 154 13.38 13.78 22.33
N SER A 155 12.77 13.50 21.17
CA SER A 155 13.50 13.38 19.92
C SER A 155 14.05 14.74 19.50
N ASN A 156 15.31 14.77 19.07
CA ASN A 156 15.96 15.93 18.45
C ASN A 156 15.93 15.87 16.91
N GLY A 157 15.26 14.85 16.34
CA GLY A 157 15.16 14.65 14.91
C GLY A 157 14.15 15.57 14.21
N ASN A 158 14.08 15.45 12.88
CA ASN A 158 13.21 16.23 12.00
C ASN A 158 11.74 15.73 12.00
N VAL A 159 11.17 15.52 13.20
CA VAL A 159 9.82 14.93 13.41
C VAL A 159 8.75 15.75 12.70
N ILE A 160 8.75 17.08 12.90
CA ILE A 160 7.75 17.98 12.29
C ILE A 160 7.84 17.95 10.77
N LEU A 161 9.06 18.00 10.24
CA LEU A 161 9.28 18.04 8.80
C LEU A 161 8.78 16.74 8.14
N THR A 162 9.03 15.61 8.77
CA THR A 162 8.52 14.31 8.33
C THR A 162 7.01 14.20 8.48
N GLY A 163 6.46 14.67 9.61
CA GLY A 163 5.02 14.71 9.88
C GLY A 163 4.25 15.58 8.87
N ILE A 164 4.81 16.74 8.48
CA ILE A 164 4.27 17.58 7.41
C ILE A 164 4.28 16.82 6.07
N GLY A 165 5.36 16.10 5.76
CA GLY A 165 5.43 15.27 4.57
C GLY A 165 4.32 14.21 4.51
N VAL A 166 4.11 13.49 5.62
CA VAL A 166 3.03 12.49 5.76
C VAL A 166 1.65 13.15 5.68
N PHE A 167 1.44 14.28 6.35
CA PHE A 167 0.20 15.06 6.33
C PHE A 167 -0.19 15.46 4.90
N ILE A 168 0.75 16.08 4.17
CA ILE A 168 0.51 16.54 2.80
C ILE A 168 0.20 15.35 1.89
N THR A 169 1.02 14.29 1.94
CA THR A 169 0.79 13.08 1.14
C THR A 169 -0.55 12.40 1.46
N GLY A 170 -1.05 12.50 2.70
CA GLY A 170 -2.39 12.04 3.08
C GLY A 170 -3.49 12.62 2.20
N PHE A 171 -3.42 13.91 1.85
CA PHE A 171 -4.39 14.54 0.94
C PHE A 171 -4.34 13.93 -0.46
N SER A 172 -3.16 13.55 -0.96
CA SER A 172 -3.06 12.86 -2.24
C SER A 172 -3.91 11.58 -2.26
N SER A 173 -3.79 10.76 -1.21
CA SER A 173 -4.56 9.51 -1.07
C SER A 173 -6.06 9.76 -0.96
N ILE A 174 -6.49 10.79 -0.22
CA ILE A 174 -7.91 11.19 -0.12
C ILE A 174 -8.46 11.55 -1.51
N LEU A 175 -7.71 12.36 -2.28
CA LEU A 175 -8.12 12.76 -3.63
C LEU A 175 -8.16 11.58 -4.60
N THR A 176 -7.20 10.65 -4.53
CA THR A 176 -7.23 9.40 -5.31
C THR A 176 -8.47 8.58 -4.98
N GLY A 177 -8.76 8.34 -3.70
CA GLY A 177 -9.94 7.59 -3.25
C GLY A 177 -11.24 8.23 -3.70
N LEU A 178 -11.40 9.55 -3.52
CA LEU A 178 -12.57 10.30 -3.98
C LEU A 178 -12.79 10.13 -5.49
N ASN A 179 -11.72 10.31 -6.27
CA ASN A 179 -11.79 10.23 -7.71
C ASN A 179 -12.21 8.82 -8.19
N PHE A 180 -11.67 7.76 -7.59
CA PHE A 180 -12.08 6.39 -7.89
C PHE A 180 -13.52 6.10 -7.51
N ILE A 181 -13.99 6.51 -6.33
CA ILE A 181 -15.40 6.32 -5.94
C ILE A 181 -16.33 6.96 -6.95
N VAL A 182 -16.12 8.25 -7.27
CA VAL A 182 -17.00 8.95 -8.22
C VAL A 182 -16.93 8.29 -9.59
N THR A 183 -15.73 7.96 -10.08
CA THR A 183 -15.57 7.28 -11.38
C THR A 183 -16.32 5.94 -11.44
N ILE A 184 -16.18 5.09 -10.41
CA ILE A 184 -16.81 3.76 -10.36
C ILE A 184 -18.34 3.86 -10.24
N HIS A 185 -18.87 4.90 -9.60
CA HIS A 185 -20.31 5.09 -9.46
C HIS A 185 -20.95 5.71 -10.72
N THR A 186 -20.31 6.70 -11.35
CA THR A 186 -20.97 7.55 -12.35
C THR A 186 -20.53 7.32 -13.79
N MET A 187 -19.41 6.62 -14.03
CA MET A 187 -18.81 6.52 -15.37
C MET A 187 -18.71 5.10 -15.94
N ARG A 188 -19.37 4.12 -15.31
CA ARG A 188 -19.40 2.75 -15.86
C ARG A 188 -20.10 2.71 -17.20
N ALA A 189 -19.60 1.87 -18.10
CA ALA A 189 -20.26 1.58 -19.36
C ALA A 189 -21.70 1.07 -19.13
N PRO A 190 -22.68 1.47 -19.97
CA PRO A 190 -24.06 1.00 -19.84
C PRO A 190 -24.15 -0.54 -19.80
N GLY A 191 -24.91 -1.08 -18.83
CA GLY A 191 -25.07 -2.52 -18.63
C GLY A 191 -24.04 -3.19 -17.70
N LEU A 192 -22.97 -2.48 -17.31
CA LEU A 192 -22.00 -2.93 -16.31
C LEU A 192 -22.52 -2.64 -14.88
N THR A 193 -23.31 -3.56 -14.35
CA THR A 193 -23.83 -3.50 -12.97
C THR A 193 -22.77 -3.86 -11.93
N TRP A 194 -23.02 -3.55 -10.65
CA TRP A 194 -22.08 -3.81 -9.54
C TRP A 194 -21.53 -5.25 -9.50
N PHE A 195 -22.40 -6.24 -9.65
CA PHE A 195 -22.02 -7.66 -9.63
C PHE A 195 -21.57 -8.19 -11.00
N ARG A 196 -21.20 -7.29 -11.91
CA ARG A 196 -20.50 -7.60 -13.18
C ARG A 196 -19.14 -6.92 -13.26
N LEU A 197 -18.76 -6.15 -12.25
CA LEU A 197 -17.46 -5.48 -12.19
C LEU A 197 -16.32 -6.49 -11.98
N PRO A 198 -15.13 -6.28 -12.57
CA PRO A 198 -13.94 -7.03 -12.20
C PRO A 198 -13.64 -6.93 -10.69
N LEU A 199 -13.04 -7.97 -10.11
CA LEU A 199 -12.76 -8.00 -8.67
C LEU A 199 -11.65 -7.01 -8.28
N PHE A 200 -10.81 -6.63 -9.24
CA PHE A 200 -9.91 -5.49 -9.12
C PHE A 200 -10.65 -4.18 -8.78
N ILE A 201 -11.82 -3.94 -9.39
CA ILE A 201 -12.63 -2.73 -9.15
C ILE A 201 -13.27 -2.75 -7.77
N TRP A 202 -13.81 -3.89 -7.33
CA TRP A 202 -14.31 -4.05 -5.95
C TRP A 202 -13.22 -3.78 -4.92
N SER A 203 -12.00 -4.25 -5.16
CA SER A 203 -10.87 -4.05 -4.25
C SER A 203 -10.42 -2.58 -4.20
N HIS A 204 -10.39 -1.89 -5.35
CA HIS A 204 -10.10 -0.45 -5.40
C HIS A 204 -11.21 0.40 -4.79
N TYR A 205 -12.47 0.00 -4.96
CA TYR A 205 -13.60 0.67 -4.32
C TYR A 205 -13.52 0.57 -2.80
N ALA A 206 -13.30 -0.64 -2.26
CA ALA A 206 -13.08 -0.88 -0.84
C ALA A 206 -11.90 -0.06 -0.30
N THR A 207 -10.76 -0.07 -1.00
CA THR A 207 -9.57 0.71 -0.66
C THR A 207 -9.85 2.22 -0.64
N SER A 208 -10.63 2.72 -1.59
CA SER A 208 -10.98 4.14 -1.70
C SER A 208 -11.84 4.62 -0.53
N LEU A 209 -12.74 3.77 -0.02
CA LEU A 209 -13.51 4.08 1.19
C LEU A 209 -12.60 4.26 2.40
N ILE A 210 -11.61 3.38 2.55
CA ILE A 210 -10.64 3.47 3.65
C ILE A 210 -9.81 4.75 3.53
N MET A 211 -9.35 5.07 2.31
CA MET A 211 -8.59 6.31 2.07
C MET A 211 -9.36 7.55 2.48
N ILE A 212 -10.66 7.66 2.17
CA ILE A 212 -11.48 8.83 2.50
C ILE A 212 -11.82 8.90 3.99
N LEU A 213 -12.14 7.77 4.61
CA LEU A 213 -12.61 7.73 6.00
C LEU A 213 -11.46 7.74 7.02
N GLY A 214 -10.35 7.06 6.72
CA GLY A 214 -9.24 6.89 7.65
C GLY A 214 -8.17 7.96 7.54
N THR A 215 -7.75 8.33 6.33
CA THR A 215 -6.60 9.24 6.14
C THR A 215 -6.74 10.63 6.78
N PRO A 216 -7.95 11.22 6.92
CA PRO A 216 -8.09 12.45 7.69
C PRO A 216 -7.62 12.33 9.15
N VAL A 217 -7.72 11.14 9.75
CA VAL A 217 -7.34 10.93 11.16
C VAL A 217 -5.83 11.02 11.37
N ILE A 218 -5.01 10.43 10.48
CA ILE A 218 -3.55 10.61 10.57
C ILE A 218 -3.13 12.05 10.31
N ALA A 219 -3.83 12.74 9.41
CA ALA A 219 -3.58 14.15 9.16
C ALA A 219 -3.81 15.00 10.44
N VAL A 220 -4.93 14.79 11.11
CA VAL A 220 -5.20 15.44 12.41
C VAL A 220 -4.17 15.01 13.46
N THR A 221 -3.81 13.73 13.52
CA THR A 221 -2.82 13.22 14.50
C THR A 221 -1.46 13.91 14.35
N MET A 222 -0.96 14.03 13.11
CA MET A 222 0.30 14.73 12.81
C MET A 222 0.21 16.23 13.10
N LEU A 223 -0.95 16.85 12.86
CA LEU A 223 -1.20 18.25 13.22
C LEU A 223 -1.17 18.46 14.74
N LEU A 224 -1.84 17.61 15.51
CA LEU A 224 -1.84 17.67 16.98
C LEU A 224 -0.42 17.48 17.54
N LEU A 225 0.34 16.52 17.00
CA LEU A 225 1.75 16.33 17.35
C LEU A 225 2.59 17.57 17.05
N ALA A 226 2.39 18.20 15.89
CA ALA A 226 3.10 19.43 15.52
C ALA A 226 2.73 20.60 16.44
N LEU A 227 1.45 20.74 16.80
CA LEU A 227 1.00 21.78 17.74
C LEU A 227 1.58 21.58 19.14
N GLU A 228 1.58 20.35 19.66
CA GLU A 228 2.22 20.03 20.94
C GLU A 228 3.72 20.37 20.91
N ARG A 229 4.42 20.00 19.84
CA ARG A 229 5.86 20.25 19.73
C ARG A 229 6.24 21.72 19.50
N LEU A 230 5.41 22.50 18.80
CA LEU A 230 5.70 23.90 18.44
C LEU A 230 5.13 24.92 19.43
N VAL A 231 3.97 24.63 20.00
CA VAL A 231 3.21 25.57 20.86
C VAL A 231 3.17 25.08 22.31
N HIS A 232 3.69 23.89 22.60
CA HIS A 232 3.73 23.30 23.94
C HIS A 232 2.35 23.17 24.59
N ILE A 233 1.34 22.81 23.77
CA ILE A 233 0.02 22.43 24.27
C ILE A 233 0.02 20.97 24.74
N GLY A 234 -0.57 20.69 25.89
CA GLY A 234 -0.56 19.37 26.51
C GLY A 234 -1.69 18.45 26.05
N ILE A 235 -1.69 18.04 24.78
CA ILE A 235 -2.69 17.09 24.28
C ILE A 235 -2.35 15.67 24.72
N PHE A 236 -1.08 15.31 24.56
CA PHE A 236 -0.50 14.01 24.88
C PHE A 236 0.44 14.08 26.07
N ASP A 237 0.92 15.26 26.48
CA ASP A 237 1.81 15.42 27.64
C ASP A 237 1.08 15.27 28.99
N PRO A 238 1.40 14.23 29.80
CA PRO A 238 0.80 14.04 31.13
C PRO A 238 1.07 15.19 32.10
N ALA A 239 2.18 15.92 31.96
CA ALA A 239 2.52 17.04 32.85
C ALA A 239 1.52 18.20 32.74
N LEU A 240 0.79 18.25 31.62
CA LEU A 240 -0.24 19.25 31.32
C LEU A 240 -1.65 18.63 31.30
N GLY A 241 -1.81 17.39 31.76
CA GLY A 241 -3.08 16.66 31.80
C GLY A 241 -3.46 15.91 30.52
N GLY A 242 -2.55 15.80 29.56
CA GLY A 242 -2.72 15.03 28.32
C GLY A 242 -2.51 13.52 28.50
N ASP A 243 -2.83 12.75 27.46
CA ASP A 243 -2.70 11.28 27.45
C ASP A 243 -1.83 10.79 26.27
N PRO A 244 -0.63 10.21 26.52
CA PRO A 244 0.22 9.65 25.47
C PRO A 244 -0.43 8.48 24.72
N VAL A 245 -1.34 7.74 25.36
CA VAL A 245 -2.02 6.59 24.74
C VAL A 245 -3.13 7.05 23.79
N LEU A 246 -3.66 8.26 23.97
CA LEU A 246 -4.55 8.89 22.98
C LEU A 246 -3.86 9.01 21.62
N PHE A 247 -2.57 9.37 21.57
CA PHE A 247 -1.81 9.40 20.33
C PHE A 247 -1.82 8.03 19.65
N GLN A 248 -1.58 6.95 20.41
CA GLN A 248 -1.56 5.59 19.88
C GLN A 248 -2.93 5.20 19.32
N HIS A 249 -4.03 5.53 20.01
CA HIS A 249 -5.37 5.28 19.50
C HIS A 249 -5.64 6.02 18.18
N LEU A 250 -5.29 7.30 18.09
CA LEU A 250 -5.50 8.10 16.87
C LEU A 250 -4.63 7.59 15.70
N PHE A 251 -3.35 7.31 15.98
CA PHE A 251 -2.43 6.77 14.99
C PHE A 251 -2.93 5.42 14.47
N TRP A 252 -3.25 4.46 15.35
CA TRP A 252 -3.67 3.12 14.94
C TRP A 252 -5.07 3.07 14.36
N PHE A 253 -5.98 3.97 14.77
CA PHE A 253 -7.28 4.10 14.14
C PHE A 253 -7.16 4.37 12.63
N TYR A 254 -6.12 5.09 12.19
CA TYR A 254 -5.77 5.17 10.78
C TYR A 254 -4.89 3.98 10.32
N SER A 255 -3.79 3.74 11.03
CA SER A 255 -2.69 2.90 10.53
C SER A 255 -3.10 1.43 10.41
N HIS A 256 -4.05 0.95 11.20
CA HIS A 256 -4.62 -0.38 10.98
C HIS A 256 -5.45 -0.42 9.68
N PRO A 257 -6.49 0.42 9.45
CA PRO A 257 -7.12 0.48 8.14
C PRO A 257 -6.15 0.70 6.97
N ALA A 258 -5.07 1.47 7.18
CA ALA A 258 -4.07 1.73 6.16
C ALA A 258 -3.36 0.45 5.68
N VAL A 259 -3.19 -0.58 6.52
CA VAL A 259 -2.66 -1.87 6.06
C VAL A 259 -3.56 -2.54 5.02
N TYR A 260 -4.88 -2.29 5.07
CA TYR A 260 -5.82 -2.76 4.05
C TYR A 260 -5.79 -1.92 2.78
N ILE A 261 -5.43 -0.64 2.86
CA ILE A 261 -5.12 0.17 1.67
C ILE A 261 -3.98 -0.47 0.89
N MET A 262 -2.98 -1.04 1.58
CA MET A 262 -1.83 -1.69 0.96
C MET A 262 -2.19 -3.06 0.35
N VAL A 263 -2.90 -3.91 1.09
CA VAL A 263 -3.10 -5.32 0.67
C VAL A 263 -4.36 -5.57 -0.16
N LEU A 264 -5.47 -4.85 0.04
CA LEU A 264 -6.71 -5.09 -0.72
C LEU A 264 -6.52 -4.94 -2.24
N PRO A 265 -5.85 -3.88 -2.74
CA PRO A 265 -5.56 -3.76 -4.17
C PRO A 265 -4.73 -4.93 -4.70
N ALA A 266 -3.74 -5.41 -3.93
CA ALA A 266 -2.94 -6.58 -4.28
C ALA A 266 -3.82 -7.83 -4.43
N MET A 267 -4.75 -8.07 -3.51
CA MET A 267 -5.73 -9.15 -3.62
C MET A 267 -6.63 -9.00 -4.86
N GLY A 268 -6.95 -7.76 -5.24
CA GLY A 268 -7.66 -7.44 -6.48
C GLY A 268 -6.86 -7.87 -7.70
N VAL A 269 -5.56 -7.55 -7.73
CA VAL A 269 -4.64 -8.02 -8.78
C VAL A 269 -4.62 -9.55 -8.83
N ILE A 270 -4.42 -10.22 -7.69
CA ILE A 270 -4.36 -11.70 -7.63
C ILE A 270 -5.62 -12.34 -8.19
N SER A 271 -6.79 -11.74 -7.93
CA SER A 271 -8.06 -12.24 -8.49
C SER A 271 -8.07 -12.22 -10.02
N GLU A 272 -7.54 -11.16 -10.65
CA GLU A 272 -7.42 -11.07 -12.12
C GLU A 272 -6.37 -12.05 -12.66
N LEU A 273 -5.22 -12.17 -11.98
CA LEU A 273 -4.15 -13.08 -12.39
C LEU A 273 -4.62 -14.53 -12.37
N ILE A 274 -5.25 -14.95 -11.28
CA ILE A 274 -5.71 -16.33 -11.11
C ILE A 274 -6.81 -16.67 -12.10
N ALA A 275 -7.79 -15.78 -12.30
CA ALA A 275 -8.85 -16.00 -13.28
C ALA A 275 -8.29 -16.25 -14.67
N ASN A 276 -7.36 -15.39 -15.11
CA ASN A 276 -6.80 -15.46 -16.44
C ASN A 276 -5.85 -16.66 -16.61
N MET A 277 -4.95 -16.90 -15.64
CA MET A 277 -3.98 -17.99 -15.70
C MET A 277 -4.62 -19.37 -15.58
N ALA A 278 -5.79 -19.47 -14.93
CA ALA A 278 -6.58 -20.71 -14.82
C ALA A 278 -7.59 -20.89 -15.97
N ARG A 279 -7.82 -19.84 -16.78
CA ARG A 279 -8.87 -19.76 -17.82
C ARG A 279 -10.26 -20.07 -17.26
N LYS A 280 -10.54 -19.58 -16.05
CA LYS A 280 -11.77 -19.82 -15.31
C LYS A 280 -12.26 -18.55 -14.65
N ASN A 281 -13.57 -18.40 -14.56
CA ASN A 281 -14.17 -17.40 -13.69
C ASN A 281 -13.80 -17.68 -12.24
N ILE A 282 -13.61 -16.60 -11.45
CA ILE A 282 -13.33 -16.72 -10.02
C ILE A 282 -14.48 -17.45 -9.34
N PHE A 283 -14.14 -18.55 -8.67
CA PHE A 283 -15.04 -19.28 -7.80
C PHE A 283 -15.55 -18.33 -6.72
N GLY A 284 -16.86 -18.36 -6.45
CA GLY A 284 -17.47 -17.52 -5.42
C GLY A 284 -17.29 -16.00 -5.62
N TYR A 285 -17.33 -15.48 -6.87
CA TYR A 285 -17.20 -14.05 -7.19
C TYR A 285 -17.89 -13.11 -6.18
N LYS A 286 -19.17 -13.35 -5.85
CA LYS A 286 -19.92 -12.52 -4.90
C LYS A 286 -19.29 -12.52 -3.50
N PHE A 287 -18.82 -13.68 -3.02
CA PHE A 287 -18.14 -13.79 -1.74
C PHE A 287 -16.81 -13.03 -1.75
N VAL A 288 -16.03 -13.10 -2.83
CA VAL A 288 -14.76 -12.36 -2.94
C VAL A 288 -14.98 -10.84 -2.99
N ALA A 289 -16.01 -10.40 -3.73
CA ALA A 289 -16.41 -8.99 -3.77
C ALA A 289 -16.83 -8.49 -2.37
N MET A 290 -17.75 -9.20 -1.71
CA MET A 290 -18.24 -8.81 -0.39
C MET A 290 -17.19 -8.95 0.71
N ALA A 291 -16.27 -9.93 0.61
CA ALA A 291 -15.13 -10.04 1.52
C ALA A 291 -14.24 -8.80 1.44
N SER A 292 -14.05 -8.22 0.25
CA SER A 292 -13.28 -6.97 0.10
C SER A 292 -13.96 -5.80 0.83
N MET A 293 -15.29 -5.71 0.79
CA MET A 293 -16.05 -4.73 1.55
C MET A 293 -16.02 -4.99 3.06
N ALA A 294 -16.13 -6.26 3.47
CA ALA A 294 -16.08 -6.64 4.88
C ALA A 294 -14.72 -6.29 5.51
N ILE A 295 -13.61 -6.51 4.80
CA ILE A 295 -12.26 -6.10 5.24
C ILE A 295 -12.20 -4.58 5.42
N ALA A 296 -12.74 -3.81 4.48
CA ALA A 296 -12.75 -2.35 4.59
C ALA A 296 -13.55 -1.85 5.81
N VAL A 297 -14.67 -2.48 6.14
CA VAL A 297 -15.48 -2.13 7.32
C VAL A 297 -14.78 -2.57 8.61
N PHE A 298 -14.40 -3.85 8.71
CA PHE A 298 -13.77 -4.38 9.91
C PHE A 298 -12.41 -3.76 10.19
N GLY A 299 -11.72 -3.25 9.18
CA GLY A 299 -10.45 -2.57 9.38
C GLY A 299 -10.54 -1.37 10.33
N PHE A 300 -11.70 -0.71 10.41
CA PHE A 300 -11.96 0.37 11.35
C PHE A 300 -12.37 -0.08 12.76
N LEU A 301 -12.49 -1.39 13.02
CA LEU A 301 -13.01 -1.93 14.28
C LEU A 301 -11.95 -2.67 15.11
N VAL A 302 -10.70 -2.76 14.65
CA VAL A 302 -9.69 -3.67 15.21
C VAL A 302 -8.39 -3.00 15.63
N TRP A 303 -8.28 -1.67 15.51
CA TRP A 303 -7.01 -0.96 15.73
C TRP A 303 -6.42 -1.17 17.13
N GLY A 304 -7.26 -1.37 18.15
CA GLY A 304 -6.85 -1.58 19.53
C GLY A 304 -5.98 -2.82 19.75
N HIS A 305 -5.91 -3.73 18.78
CA HIS A 305 -5.01 -4.89 18.82
C HIS A 305 -3.51 -4.52 18.79
N HIS A 306 -3.16 -3.30 18.38
CA HIS A 306 -1.78 -2.79 18.40
C HIS A 306 -1.40 -2.19 19.76
N LEU A 307 -2.34 -2.18 20.70
CA LEU A 307 -2.21 -1.55 22.01
C LEU A 307 -2.29 -2.59 23.12
N PHE A 308 -2.21 -3.91 22.86
CA PHE A 308 -2.49 -4.93 23.89
C PHE A 308 -1.58 -4.86 25.12
N VAL A 309 -0.37 -4.33 24.96
CA VAL A 309 0.57 -4.05 26.07
C VAL A 309 0.60 -2.57 26.49
N SER A 310 -0.37 -1.77 26.06
CA SER A 310 -0.56 -0.40 26.53
C SER A 310 -1.42 -0.37 27.81
N THR A 311 -1.74 0.83 28.30
CA THR A 311 -2.65 1.01 29.44
C THR A 311 -4.13 0.86 29.09
N GLN A 312 -4.48 0.36 27.89
CA GLN A 312 -5.86 0.09 27.54
C GLN A 312 -6.50 -0.92 28.51
N SER A 313 -7.81 -0.78 28.76
CA SER A 313 -8.50 -1.73 29.64
C SER A 313 -8.48 -3.15 29.07
N VAL A 314 -8.38 -4.15 29.96
CA VAL A 314 -8.43 -5.58 29.57
C VAL A 314 -9.74 -5.91 28.83
N TYR A 315 -10.86 -5.29 29.21
CA TYR A 315 -12.14 -5.48 28.52
C TYR A 315 -12.10 -5.00 27.07
N ALA A 316 -11.52 -3.82 26.81
CA ALA A 316 -11.30 -3.33 25.44
C ALA A 316 -10.37 -4.28 24.67
N GLY A 317 -9.27 -4.71 25.30
CA GLY A 317 -8.34 -5.68 24.72
C GLY A 317 -9.03 -6.99 24.30
N MET A 318 -9.91 -7.55 25.15
CA MET A 318 -10.68 -8.76 24.81
C MET A 318 -11.60 -8.54 23.60
N VAL A 319 -12.29 -7.40 23.54
CA VAL A 319 -13.16 -7.05 22.40
C VAL A 319 -12.34 -6.92 21.12
N PHE A 320 -11.23 -6.19 21.15
CA PHE A 320 -10.36 -6.02 19.98
C PHE A 320 -9.73 -7.35 19.53
N SER A 321 -9.39 -8.24 20.47
CA SER A 321 -8.91 -9.59 20.13
C SER A 321 -9.96 -10.39 19.34
N VAL A 322 -11.20 -10.45 19.83
CA VAL A 322 -12.30 -11.16 19.12
C VAL A 322 -12.56 -10.57 17.73
N LEU A 323 -12.61 -9.24 17.63
CA LEU A 323 -12.82 -8.56 16.35
C LEU A 323 -11.65 -8.80 15.38
N SER A 324 -10.42 -8.88 15.87
CA SER A 324 -9.23 -9.16 15.05
C SER A 324 -9.26 -10.58 14.49
N TYR A 325 -9.70 -11.57 15.27
CA TYR A 325 -9.96 -12.92 14.75
C TYR A 325 -11.03 -12.93 13.66
N ALA A 326 -12.09 -12.13 13.80
CA ALA A 326 -13.16 -12.06 12.82
C ALA A 326 -12.69 -11.55 11.44
N VAL A 327 -11.66 -10.69 11.40
CA VAL A 327 -11.06 -10.19 10.15
C VAL A 327 -10.39 -11.30 9.33
N ALA A 328 -9.92 -12.36 9.97
CA ALA A 328 -9.31 -13.49 9.27
C ALA A 328 -10.31 -14.22 8.36
N ILE A 329 -11.62 -14.17 8.67
CA ILE A 329 -12.66 -14.88 7.93
C ILE A 329 -12.80 -14.34 6.49
N PRO A 330 -13.04 -13.04 6.24
CA PRO A 330 -13.05 -12.49 4.88
C PRO A 330 -11.76 -12.80 4.08
N SER A 331 -10.60 -12.72 4.72
CA SER A 331 -9.31 -12.99 4.08
C SER A 331 -9.19 -14.46 3.67
N ALA A 332 -9.56 -15.39 4.55
CA ALA A 332 -9.57 -16.82 4.28
C ALA A 332 -10.54 -17.17 3.13
N VAL A 333 -11.73 -16.54 3.11
CA VAL A 333 -12.69 -16.69 2.00
C VAL A 333 -12.02 -16.38 0.67
N LYS A 334 -11.25 -15.29 0.57
CA LYS A 334 -10.56 -14.94 -0.69
C LYS A 334 -9.52 -16.00 -1.08
N VAL A 335 -8.69 -16.45 -0.12
CA VAL A 335 -7.68 -17.50 -0.35
C VAL A 335 -8.30 -18.81 -0.85
N PHE A 336 -9.35 -19.30 -0.17
CA PHE A 336 -10.02 -20.54 -0.59
C PHE A 336 -10.69 -20.42 -1.97
N ASN A 337 -11.29 -19.26 -2.28
CA ASN A 337 -11.88 -19.03 -3.60
C ASN A 337 -10.82 -18.98 -4.72
N TRP A 338 -9.63 -18.41 -4.46
CA TRP A 338 -8.51 -18.46 -5.40
C TRP A 338 -8.03 -19.88 -5.65
N THR A 339 -7.81 -20.67 -4.60
CA THR A 339 -7.41 -22.09 -4.71
C THR A 339 -8.47 -22.91 -5.45
N ALA A 340 -9.75 -22.70 -5.15
CA ALA A 340 -10.87 -23.36 -5.85
C ALA A 340 -10.98 -22.92 -7.32
N THR A 341 -10.57 -21.70 -7.65
CA THR A 341 -10.51 -21.22 -9.04
C THR A 341 -9.44 -21.98 -9.83
N LEU A 342 -8.27 -22.20 -9.24
CA LEU A 342 -7.18 -22.99 -9.85
C LEU A 342 -7.56 -24.47 -10.04
N TYR A 343 -8.32 -25.05 -9.10
CA TYR A 343 -8.74 -26.46 -9.18
C TYR A 343 -9.51 -26.76 -10.46
N LYS A 344 -9.11 -27.79 -11.21
CA LYS A 344 -9.67 -28.14 -12.54
C LYS A 344 -9.60 -26.99 -13.57
N GLY A 345 -8.70 -26.02 -13.40
CA GLY A 345 -8.38 -25.00 -14.39
C GLY A 345 -7.38 -25.49 -15.44
N SER A 346 -7.29 -24.77 -16.56
CA SER A 346 -6.23 -24.96 -17.55
C SER A 346 -5.10 -23.98 -17.25
N ILE A 347 -4.16 -24.42 -16.41
CA ILE A 347 -3.19 -23.56 -15.76
C ILE A 347 -2.01 -23.24 -16.69
N SER A 348 -1.74 -21.95 -16.89
CA SER A 348 -0.55 -21.45 -17.59
C SER A 348 0.51 -20.95 -16.60
N TYR A 349 1.66 -21.62 -16.52
CA TYR A 349 2.77 -21.29 -15.61
C TYR A 349 3.64 -20.13 -16.08
N ASN A 350 3.00 -19.02 -16.45
CA ASN A 350 3.69 -17.80 -16.85
C ASN A 350 4.06 -16.96 -15.62
N THR A 351 4.93 -15.97 -15.81
CA THR A 351 5.40 -15.05 -14.76
C THR A 351 4.27 -14.54 -13.85
N PRO A 352 3.12 -14.04 -14.35
CA PRO A 352 2.05 -13.55 -13.47
C PRO A 352 1.48 -14.61 -12.53
N LEU A 353 1.44 -15.89 -12.93
CA LEU A 353 0.98 -16.96 -12.04
C LEU A 353 1.97 -17.19 -10.89
N LEU A 354 3.28 -17.14 -11.14
CA LEU A 354 4.29 -17.31 -10.10
C LEU A 354 4.16 -16.25 -9.00
N TYR A 355 3.99 -14.98 -9.41
CA TYR A 355 3.68 -13.90 -8.47
C TYR A 355 2.37 -14.13 -7.71
N ALA A 356 1.32 -14.64 -8.36
CA ALA A 356 0.05 -14.95 -7.70
C ALA A 356 0.18 -16.08 -6.66
N LEU A 357 0.95 -17.12 -6.98
CA LEU A 357 1.22 -18.22 -6.05
C LEU A 357 2.13 -17.77 -4.89
N GLY A 358 3.15 -16.95 -5.17
CA GLY A 358 4.00 -16.34 -4.16
C GLY A 358 3.21 -15.46 -3.19
N PHE A 359 2.28 -14.64 -3.72
CA PHE A 359 1.32 -13.91 -2.89
C PHE A 359 0.55 -14.85 -1.97
N ILE A 360 -0.06 -15.90 -2.50
CA ILE A 360 -0.88 -16.83 -1.69
C ILE A 360 -0.03 -17.47 -0.58
N GLY A 361 1.19 -17.93 -0.90
CA GLY A 361 2.09 -18.54 0.06
C GLY A 361 2.45 -17.59 1.21
N PHE A 362 2.99 -16.41 0.89
CA PHE A 362 3.36 -15.42 1.89
C PHE A 362 2.16 -14.89 2.67
N PHE A 363 1.03 -14.69 2.00
CA PHE A 363 -0.19 -14.20 2.64
C PHE A 363 -0.76 -15.22 3.64
N ILE A 364 -0.67 -16.52 3.36
CA ILE A 364 -1.08 -17.57 4.31
C ILE A 364 -0.15 -17.58 5.53
N ILE A 365 1.18 -17.56 5.33
CA ILE A 365 2.15 -17.58 6.45
C ILE A 365 2.00 -16.32 7.31
N GLY A 366 1.94 -15.15 6.69
CA GLY A 366 1.68 -13.89 7.37
C GLY A 366 0.31 -13.89 8.06
N GLY A 367 -0.74 -14.38 7.40
CA GLY A 367 -2.09 -14.44 7.97
C GLY A 367 -2.16 -15.34 9.21
N MET A 368 -1.52 -16.51 9.17
CA MET A 368 -1.44 -17.42 10.32
C MET A 368 -0.69 -16.79 11.49
N THR A 369 0.48 -16.19 11.25
CA THR A 369 1.22 -15.48 12.32
C THR A 369 0.43 -14.30 12.89
N GLY A 370 -0.43 -13.65 12.09
CA GLY A 370 -1.32 -12.60 12.55
C GLY A 370 -2.38 -13.08 13.55
N LEU A 371 -2.81 -14.34 13.46
CA LEU A 371 -3.73 -14.92 14.46
C LEU A 371 -3.06 -15.05 15.83
N PHE A 372 -1.76 -15.33 15.89
CA PHE A 372 -1.01 -15.33 17.13
C PHE A 372 -0.95 -13.93 17.74
N LEU A 373 -0.75 -12.89 16.92
CA LEU A 373 -0.76 -11.49 17.38
C LEU A 373 -2.17 -11.00 17.76
N ALA A 374 -3.22 -11.53 17.14
CA ALA A 374 -4.59 -11.26 17.56
C ALA A 374 -4.94 -11.92 18.90
N ALA A 375 -4.17 -12.92 19.34
CA ALA A 375 -4.37 -13.59 20.61
C ALA A 375 -3.74 -12.77 21.75
N LEU A 376 -4.58 -12.12 22.56
CA LEU A 376 -4.12 -11.25 23.66
C LEU A 376 -3.08 -11.93 24.57
N GLY A 377 -3.29 -13.20 24.93
CA GLY A 377 -2.36 -13.94 25.80
C GLY A 377 -1.01 -14.27 25.17
N ILE A 378 -0.93 -14.33 23.83
CA ILE A 378 0.34 -14.56 23.12
C ILE A 378 1.02 -13.23 22.82
N ASP A 379 0.25 -12.22 22.39
CA ASP A 379 0.80 -10.91 22.01
C ASP A 379 1.66 -10.31 23.11
N VAL A 380 1.27 -10.42 24.38
CA VAL A 380 2.07 -9.95 25.54
C VAL A 380 3.53 -10.46 25.52
N HIS A 381 3.78 -11.64 24.96
CA HIS A 381 5.13 -12.22 24.89
C HIS A 381 5.88 -11.88 23.60
N VAL A 382 5.17 -11.58 22.52
CA VAL A 382 5.76 -11.38 21.18
C VAL A 382 5.67 -9.96 20.68
N HIS A 383 4.96 -9.07 21.41
CA HIS A 383 4.83 -7.65 21.12
C HIS A 383 6.21 -6.99 21.01
N ASP A 384 6.39 -6.15 19.99
CA ASP A 384 7.66 -5.47 19.67
C ASP A 384 8.91 -6.37 19.56
N THR A 385 8.72 -7.68 19.40
CA THR A 385 9.81 -8.60 19.02
C THR A 385 9.91 -8.73 17.50
N TYR A 386 10.96 -9.41 17.02
CA TYR A 386 11.09 -9.76 15.60
C TYR A 386 9.93 -10.60 15.05
N PHE A 387 9.08 -11.21 15.90
CA PHE A 387 7.88 -11.91 15.45
C PHE A 387 6.88 -10.96 14.78
N VAL A 388 6.63 -9.78 15.35
CA VAL A 388 5.76 -8.74 14.76
C VAL A 388 6.34 -8.24 13.44
N VAL A 389 7.66 -7.99 13.43
CA VAL A 389 8.39 -7.56 12.23
C VAL A 389 8.22 -8.61 11.13
N ALA A 390 8.48 -9.89 11.41
CA ALA A 390 8.35 -10.98 10.46
C ALA A 390 6.91 -11.13 9.93
N HIS A 391 5.91 -11.14 10.82
CA HIS A 391 4.50 -11.20 10.46
C HIS A 391 4.12 -10.12 9.43
N PHE A 392 4.42 -8.86 9.76
CA PHE A 392 4.08 -7.73 8.91
C PHE A 392 4.82 -7.77 7.57
N HIS A 393 6.09 -8.16 7.57
CA HIS A 393 6.89 -8.25 6.35
C HIS A 393 6.44 -9.40 5.44
N TYR A 394 5.96 -10.52 5.98
CA TYR A 394 5.33 -11.56 5.15
C TYR A 394 4.14 -11.03 4.36
N ILE A 395 3.29 -10.20 4.97
CA ILE A 395 2.13 -9.62 4.29
C ILE A 395 2.51 -8.48 3.35
N MET A 396 3.27 -7.49 3.83
CA MET A 396 3.50 -6.25 3.08
C MET A 396 4.65 -6.35 2.09
N VAL A 397 5.76 -6.96 2.50
CA VAL A 397 6.90 -7.16 1.59
C VAL A 397 6.63 -8.40 0.75
N GLY A 398 6.37 -9.56 1.37
CA GLY A 398 6.08 -10.79 0.63
C GLY A 398 4.82 -10.66 -0.23
N GLY A 399 3.65 -10.57 0.41
CA GLY A 399 2.36 -10.50 -0.27
C GLY A 399 2.21 -9.27 -1.19
N ALA A 400 2.19 -8.06 -0.64
CA ALA A 400 1.83 -6.87 -1.43
C ALA A 400 2.80 -6.59 -2.58
N ILE A 401 4.11 -6.83 -2.43
CA ILE A 401 5.07 -6.70 -3.55
C ILE A 401 4.83 -7.80 -4.60
N MET A 402 4.57 -9.04 -4.20
CA MET A 402 4.20 -10.09 -5.16
C MET A 402 2.96 -9.68 -5.98
N GLY A 403 1.95 -9.09 -5.34
CA GLY A 403 0.78 -8.54 -6.02
C GLY A 403 1.12 -7.38 -6.95
N TYR A 404 1.94 -6.42 -6.51
CA TYR A 404 2.36 -5.27 -7.31
C TYR A 404 3.16 -5.69 -8.54
N MET A 405 4.19 -6.52 -8.36
CA MET A 405 5.05 -7.01 -9.43
C MET A 405 4.31 -7.95 -10.38
N GLY A 406 3.43 -8.81 -9.86
CA GLY A 406 2.54 -9.65 -10.66
C GLY A 406 1.61 -8.82 -11.55
N GLY A 407 1.05 -7.74 -11.00
CA GLY A 407 0.25 -6.78 -11.75
C GLY A 407 1.05 -6.06 -12.83
N LEU A 408 2.23 -5.55 -12.50
CA LEU A 408 3.12 -4.93 -13.49
C LEU A 408 3.43 -5.89 -14.64
N HIS A 409 3.85 -7.12 -14.36
CA HIS A 409 4.10 -8.12 -15.41
C HIS A 409 2.85 -8.53 -16.19
N TYR A 410 1.68 -8.53 -15.57
CA TYR A 410 0.46 -8.89 -16.28
C TYR A 410 0.00 -7.80 -17.25
N TRP A 411 0.06 -6.53 -16.81
CA TRP A 411 -0.38 -5.39 -17.62
C TRP A 411 0.76 -4.68 -18.36
N TRP A 412 2.02 -5.12 -18.23
CA TRP A 412 3.17 -4.52 -18.92
C TRP A 412 2.98 -4.36 -20.42
N PRO A 413 2.46 -5.36 -21.17
CA PRO A 413 2.22 -5.21 -22.60
C PRO A 413 1.17 -4.14 -22.92
N LYS A 414 0.23 -3.89 -22.00
CA LYS A 414 -0.74 -2.79 -22.12
C LYS A 414 -0.12 -1.43 -21.79
N ILE A 415 0.78 -1.39 -20.81
CA ILE A 415 1.47 -0.17 -20.34
C ILE A 415 2.56 0.28 -21.34
N THR A 416 3.24 -0.64 -22.02
CA THR A 416 4.40 -0.30 -22.85
C THR A 416 4.25 -0.68 -24.32
N GLY A 417 3.28 -1.52 -24.66
CA GLY A 417 3.17 -2.12 -25.99
C GLY A 417 4.25 -3.17 -26.27
N ARG A 418 5.03 -3.60 -25.27
CA ARG A 418 6.13 -4.57 -25.42
C ARG A 418 6.00 -5.72 -24.43
N MET A 419 6.42 -6.90 -24.87
CA MET A 419 6.61 -8.07 -24.00
C MET A 419 7.95 -7.96 -23.27
N TYR A 420 8.01 -8.46 -22.04
CA TYR A 420 9.26 -8.63 -21.29
C TYR A 420 9.87 -10.02 -21.54
N PRO A 421 11.17 -10.21 -21.26
CA PRO A 421 11.80 -11.52 -21.30
C PRO A 421 11.26 -12.44 -20.20
N GLU A 422 10.52 -13.49 -20.58
CA GLU A 422 9.83 -14.38 -19.64
C GLU A 422 10.78 -15.09 -18.66
N ALA A 423 11.97 -15.52 -19.11
CA ALA A 423 12.93 -16.23 -18.26
C ALA A 423 13.42 -15.37 -17.08
N TRP A 424 13.82 -14.12 -17.36
CA TRP A 424 14.26 -13.17 -16.33
C TRP A 424 13.13 -12.78 -15.39
N ALA A 425 11.92 -12.66 -15.92
CA ALA A 425 10.76 -12.30 -15.13
C ALA A 425 10.34 -13.44 -14.17
N ARG A 426 10.40 -14.70 -14.61
CA ARG A 426 10.23 -15.87 -13.73
C ARG A 426 11.33 -15.96 -12.68
N PHE A 427 12.58 -15.74 -13.08
CA PHE A 427 13.71 -15.74 -12.15
C PHE A 427 13.52 -14.67 -11.07
N ALA A 428 13.15 -13.45 -11.44
CA ALA A 428 12.84 -12.39 -10.48
C ALA A 428 11.70 -12.77 -9.53
N ALA A 429 10.63 -13.40 -10.02
CA ALA A 429 9.54 -13.88 -9.16
C ALA A 429 10.01 -14.90 -8.12
N LEU A 430 10.89 -15.83 -8.53
CA LEU A 430 11.47 -16.82 -7.61
C LEU A 430 12.43 -16.20 -6.60
N VAL A 431 13.28 -15.25 -7.03
CA VAL A 431 14.21 -14.54 -6.14
C VAL A 431 13.49 -13.70 -5.09
N ILE A 432 12.31 -13.15 -5.38
CA ILE A 432 11.52 -12.43 -4.37
C ILE A 432 10.84 -13.42 -3.40
N PHE A 433 10.55 -14.64 -3.86
CA PHE A 433 9.90 -15.66 -3.04
C PHE A 433 10.84 -16.35 -2.05
N VAL A 434 12.08 -16.59 -2.47
CA VAL A 434 13.15 -17.16 -1.64
C VAL A 434 13.76 -16.06 -0.78
#